data_AF-A0A6N4ST85-F1
#
_entry.id   AF-A0A6N4ST85-F1
#
_cell.length_a   1.000
_cell.length_b   1.000
_cell.length_c   1.000
_cell.angle_alpha   90.00
_cell.angle_beta   90.00
_cell.angle_gamma   90.00
#
_symmetry.space_group_name_H-M   'P 1'
#
loop_
_entity.id
_entity.type
_entity.pdbx_description
1 polymer ?
#
loop_
_entity_poly.entity_id
_entity_poly.type
_entity_poly.pdbx_seq_one_letter_code
_entity_poly.pdbx_strand_id
1 'polypeptide(L)'
;MRLFSIGSKQKKNLPVVYKLGWWAHQKMLEVSSFEVTVIKSQLNLLNSISVIRYVVKGWLQPDSFGMPYIQAVHHSEQLKHMQDSFSQEIEETFSLPVHALIQLTPIVGIKNEKNINKERVAFEIINEYNIKSLQWGANNFMFRCAGIKRVICLNQTK
;
A
#
# COMPACT_ATOMS: atom_id res chain seq x y z
N MET A 1 -6.57 -29.25 -28.78
CA MET A 1 -6.48 -28.72 -27.42
C MET A 1 -5.59 -27.47 -27.47
N ARG A 2 -6.17 -26.27 -27.52
CA ARG A 2 -5.41 -25.00 -27.60
C ARG A 2 -5.30 -24.44 -26.18
N LEU A 3 -4.07 -24.40 -25.67
CA LEU A 3 -3.73 -23.69 -24.43
C LEU A 3 -3.90 -22.19 -24.69
N PHE A 4 -4.89 -21.57 -24.06
CA PHE A 4 -4.96 -20.11 -23.98
C PHE A 4 -3.89 -19.63 -23.01
N SER A 5 -2.79 -19.11 -23.54
CA SER A 5 -1.91 -18.24 -22.77
C SER A 5 -2.60 -16.87 -22.64
N ILE A 6 -3.20 -16.59 -21.49
CA ILE A 6 -3.60 -15.22 -21.14
C ILE A 6 -2.32 -14.47 -20.80
N GLY A 7 -1.78 -13.80 -21.83
CA GLY A 7 -0.57 -13.00 -21.76
C GLY A 7 -0.78 -11.72 -20.95
N SER A 8 -0.23 -11.73 -19.74
CA SER A 8 0.77 -10.77 -19.22
C SER A 8 0.58 -9.26 -19.53
N LYS A 9 0.34 -8.48 -18.46
CA LYS A 9 1.16 -7.30 -18.13
C LYS A 9 1.02 -6.95 -16.64
N GLN A 10 1.86 -7.59 -15.82
CA GLN A 10 2.14 -7.15 -14.45
C GLN A 10 2.60 -5.69 -14.50
N LYS A 11 1.79 -4.75 -14.00
CA LYS A 11 2.20 -3.35 -13.84
C LYS A 11 3.06 -3.24 -12.58
N LYS A 12 4.37 -3.14 -12.79
CA LYS A 12 5.42 -3.17 -11.75
C LYS A 12 5.77 -1.82 -11.11
N ASN A 13 4.99 -0.77 -11.33
CA ASN A 13 5.09 0.52 -10.63
C ASN A 13 3.86 1.35 -11.03
N LEU A 14 2.86 1.45 -10.17
CA LEU A 14 1.72 2.34 -10.38
C LEU A 14 2.05 3.75 -9.90
N PRO A 15 1.50 4.80 -10.55
CA PRO A 15 1.69 6.16 -10.09
C PRO A 15 1.17 6.30 -8.65
N VAL A 16 1.94 7.01 -7.83
CA VAL A 16 1.57 7.36 -6.45
C VAL A 16 1.02 8.78 -6.44
N VAL A 17 -0.09 8.97 -5.72
CA VAL A 17 -0.70 10.29 -5.51
C VAL A 17 -0.82 10.57 -4.02
N TYR A 18 -0.58 11.83 -3.63
CA TYR A 18 -0.69 12.30 -2.23
C TYR A 18 -1.88 13.27 -2.04
N LYS A 19 -2.66 13.49 -3.11
CA LYS A 19 -3.79 14.41 -3.08
C LYS A 19 -5.00 13.73 -2.47
N LEU A 20 -5.64 14.39 -1.52
CA LEU A 20 -6.96 14.01 -1.03
C LEU A 20 -7.97 14.02 -2.19
N GLY A 21 -8.87 13.03 -2.20
CA GLY A 21 -9.89 12.91 -3.23
C GLY A 21 -10.96 11.90 -2.87
N TRP A 22 -12.13 12.06 -3.50
CA TRP A 22 -13.21 11.10 -3.41
C TRP A 22 -13.08 10.07 -4.54
N TRP A 23 -12.76 8.83 -4.20
CA TRP A 23 -12.58 7.76 -5.17
C TRP A 23 -13.90 7.01 -5.38
N ALA A 24 -14.62 7.33 -6.46
CA ALA A 24 -16.02 6.92 -6.66
C ALA A 24 -16.24 5.40 -6.78
N HIS A 25 -15.22 4.62 -7.17
CA HIS A 25 -15.38 3.22 -7.56
C HIS A 25 -14.75 2.22 -6.59
N GLN A 26 -14.43 2.64 -5.37
CA GLN A 26 -13.74 1.79 -4.39
C GLN A 26 -14.53 0.57 -3.92
N LYS A 27 -15.86 0.57 -4.08
CA LYS A 27 -16.70 -0.59 -3.77
C LYS A 27 -16.40 -1.80 -4.65
N MET A 28 -15.73 -1.61 -5.80
CA MET A 28 -15.32 -2.69 -6.70
C MET A 28 -14.01 -3.36 -6.27
N LEU A 29 -13.31 -2.82 -5.27
CA LEU A 29 -11.99 -3.27 -4.84
C LEU A 29 -12.11 -4.26 -3.68
N GLU A 30 -11.53 -5.44 -3.86
CA GLU A 30 -11.30 -6.40 -2.80
C GLU A 30 -9.79 -6.64 -2.68
N VAL A 31 -9.20 -6.34 -1.52
CA VAL A 31 -7.78 -6.63 -1.25
C VAL A 31 -7.70 -7.96 -0.53
N SER A 32 -6.95 -8.91 -1.10
CA SER A 32 -6.76 -10.24 -0.51
C SER A 32 -5.43 -10.39 0.22
N SER A 33 -4.39 -9.68 -0.23
CA SER A 33 -3.09 -9.70 0.44
C SER A 33 -2.39 -8.36 0.43
N PHE A 34 -1.63 -8.14 1.51
CA PHE A 34 -0.80 -6.96 1.67
C PHE A 34 0.51 -7.35 2.37
N GLU A 35 1.62 -7.06 1.70
CA GLU A 35 2.98 -7.37 2.13
C GLU A 35 3.85 -6.11 2.05
N VAL A 36 4.77 -5.99 3.02
CA VAL A 36 5.75 -4.91 3.08
C VAL A 36 7.10 -5.53 3.41
N THR A 37 8.12 -5.16 2.65
CA THR A 37 9.47 -5.70 2.80
C THR A 37 10.48 -4.56 2.72
N VAL A 38 11.47 -4.57 3.62
CA VAL A 38 12.62 -3.67 3.53
C VAL A 38 13.58 -4.23 2.49
N ILE A 39 13.76 -3.55 1.36
CA ILE A 39 14.60 -4.03 0.25
C ILE A 39 16.00 -3.42 0.27
N LYS A 40 16.17 -2.23 0.85
CA LYS A 40 17.46 -1.60 1.09
C LYS A 40 17.41 -0.79 2.36
N SER A 41 18.34 -1.03 3.28
CA SER A 41 18.50 -0.25 4.51
C SER A 41 19.99 -0.16 4.81
N GLN A 42 20.54 1.05 4.77
CA GLN A 42 21.94 1.33 5.12
C GLN A 42 21.97 2.50 6.11
N LEU A 43 21.17 2.39 7.16
CA LEU A 43 20.97 3.45 8.13
C LEU A 43 22.23 3.65 8.98
N ASN A 44 22.72 4.88 9.03
CA ASN A 44 23.89 5.32 9.81
C ASN A 44 23.83 6.83 10.02
N LEU A 45 24.86 7.42 10.67
CA LEU A 45 24.93 8.86 10.93
C LEU A 45 24.55 9.76 9.74
N LEU A 46 24.98 9.39 8.53
CA LEU A 46 24.88 10.19 7.31
C LEU A 46 23.74 9.75 6.39
N ASN A 47 23.15 8.58 6.63
CA ASN A 47 22.05 8.04 5.83
C ASN A 47 20.87 7.64 6.72
N SER A 48 19.75 8.33 6.56
CA SER A 48 18.49 8.05 7.24
C SER A 48 17.43 7.45 6.32
N ILE A 49 17.77 7.08 5.09
CA ILE A 49 16.82 6.60 4.09
C ILE A 49 16.91 5.08 3.95
N SER A 50 15.76 4.44 4.02
CA SER A 50 15.54 3.06 3.62
C SER A 50 14.59 3.00 2.42
N VAL A 51 14.74 1.97 1.61
CA VAL A 51 13.82 1.66 0.51
C VAL A 51 12.99 0.46 0.94
N ILE A 52 11.69 0.64 0.92
CA ILE A 52 10.72 -0.42 1.18
C ILE A 52 9.98 -0.77 -0.11
N ARG A 53 9.60 -2.03 -0.24
CA ARG A 53 8.69 -2.51 -1.28
C ARG A 53 7.40 -2.92 -0.62
N TYR A 54 6.28 -2.54 -1.20
CA TYR A 54 4.99 -3.10 -0.83
C TYR A 54 4.35 -3.81 -2.01
N VAL A 55 3.61 -4.87 -1.69
CA VAL A 55 2.85 -5.66 -2.65
C VAL A 55 1.40 -5.71 -2.19
N VAL A 56 0.48 -5.30 -3.05
CA VAL A 56 -0.97 -5.39 -2.81
C VAL A 56 -1.56 -6.30 -3.88
N LYS A 57 -2.29 -7.34 -3.47
CA LYS A 57 -3.02 -8.23 -4.39
C LYS A 57 -4.48 -8.26 -4.04
N GLY A 58 -5.29 -8.56 -5.04
CA GLY A 58 -6.72 -8.61 -4.86
C GLY A 58 -7.49 -8.80 -6.14
N TRP A 59 -8.76 -8.46 -6.07
CA TRP A 59 -9.73 -8.60 -7.14
C TRP A 59 -10.47 -7.30 -7.37
N LEU A 60 -10.81 -7.06 -8.63
CA LEU A 60 -11.73 -6.03 -9.05
C LEU A 60 -12.99 -6.68 -9.58
N GLN A 61 -14.14 -6.23 -9.09
CA GLN A 61 -15.44 -6.70 -9.55
C GLN A 61 -15.99 -5.72 -10.59
N PRO A 62 -16.12 -6.11 -11.87
CA PRO A 62 -16.79 -5.29 -12.85
C PRO A 62 -18.25 -5.06 -12.49
N ASP A 63 -18.76 -3.90 -12.88
CA ASP A 63 -20.17 -3.53 -12.72
C ASP A 63 -20.74 -2.93 -14.01
N SER A 64 -21.96 -2.38 -13.94
CA SER A 64 -22.64 -1.79 -15.10
C SER A 64 -21.95 -0.56 -15.67
N PHE A 65 -21.03 0.08 -14.94
CA PHE A 65 -20.37 1.30 -15.39
C PHE A 65 -19.13 1.02 -16.25
N GLY A 66 -18.54 -0.18 -16.16
CA GLY A 66 -17.46 -0.58 -17.06
C GLY A 66 -16.46 -1.55 -16.43
N MET A 67 -15.32 -1.69 -17.12
CA MET A 67 -14.23 -2.55 -16.66
C MET A 67 -13.31 -1.80 -15.68
N PRO A 68 -13.22 -2.26 -14.42
CA PRO A 68 -12.38 -1.62 -13.42
C PRO A 68 -10.91 -1.94 -13.65
N TYR A 69 -10.05 -0.99 -13.29
CA TYR A 69 -8.60 -1.19 -13.25
C TYR A 69 -8.00 -0.34 -12.13
N ILE A 70 -6.82 -0.73 -11.63
CA ILE A 70 -6.08 0.14 -10.71
C ILE A 70 -5.40 1.25 -11.50
N GLN A 71 -5.83 2.48 -11.25
CA GLN A 71 -5.32 3.70 -11.89
C GLN A 71 -4.03 4.18 -11.22
N ALA A 72 -4.03 4.24 -9.89
CA ALA A 72 -2.96 4.79 -9.07
C ALA A 72 -3.02 4.20 -7.65
N VAL A 73 -2.04 4.54 -6.81
CA VAL A 73 -2.10 4.29 -5.37
C VAL A 73 -2.05 5.62 -4.64
N HIS A 74 -3.03 5.89 -3.80
CA HIS A 74 -2.96 7.01 -2.87
C HIS A 74 -2.08 6.65 -1.68
N HIS A 75 -1.12 7.52 -1.36
CA HIS A 75 -0.30 7.45 -0.14
C HIS A 75 -0.74 8.54 0.82
N SER A 76 -1.07 8.13 2.04
CA SER A 76 -1.29 9.04 3.16
C SER A 76 -0.29 8.72 4.26
N GLU A 77 0.43 9.73 4.73
CA GLU A 77 1.44 9.59 5.77
C GLU A 77 1.04 10.43 6.97
N GLN A 78 1.12 9.85 8.16
CA GLN A 78 0.79 10.52 9.41
C GLN A 78 1.85 10.20 10.45
N LEU A 79 2.51 11.22 10.98
CA LEU A 79 3.33 11.09 12.17
C LEU A 79 2.41 10.89 13.38
N LYS A 80 2.76 9.95 14.25
CA LYS A 80 2.10 9.78 15.54
C LYS A 80 2.92 10.54 16.59
N HIS A 81 2.32 11.54 17.22
CA HIS A 81 2.98 12.28 18.29
C HIS A 81 3.19 11.37 19.50
N MET A 82 4.42 11.34 20.03
CA MET A 82 4.76 10.54 21.22
C MET A 82 4.00 10.97 22.48
N GLN A 83 3.51 12.21 22.55
CA GLN A 83 2.84 12.80 23.71
C GLN A 83 1.32 12.61 23.74
N ASP A 84 0.72 12.07 22.69
CA ASP A 84 -0.70 11.66 22.70
C ASP A 84 -0.83 10.30 23.41
N SER A 85 -0.43 10.24 24.68
CA SER A 85 -0.42 9.03 25.51
C SER A 85 -1.81 8.45 25.80
N PHE A 86 -2.88 9.14 25.38
CA PHE A 86 -4.28 8.68 25.46
C PHE A 86 -4.80 8.07 24.14
N SER A 87 -4.06 8.17 23.04
CA SER A 87 -4.46 7.67 21.71
C SER A 87 -3.32 7.04 20.94
N GLN A 88 -2.26 6.60 21.64
CA GLN A 88 -1.42 5.54 21.11
C GLN A 88 -2.35 4.35 20.92
N GLU A 89 -2.74 4.10 19.66
CA GLU A 89 -3.09 2.76 19.22
C GLU A 89 -1.84 1.91 19.49
N ILE A 90 -1.69 1.46 20.74
CA ILE A 90 -1.13 0.15 21.00
C ILE A 90 -2.11 -0.74 20.25
N GLU A 91 -1.82 -1.03 18.98
CA GLU A 91 -2.49 -2.15 18.37
C GLU A 91 -2.22 -3.30 19.32
N GLU A 92 -3.27 -3.86 19.94
CA GLU A 92 -3.12 -4.94 20.91
C GLU A 92 -2.32 -6.13 20.32
N THR A 93 -2.22 -6.18 18.99
CA THR A 93 -1.39 -7.08 18.19
C THR A 93 0.12 -6.77 18.19
N PHE A 94 0.54 -5.51 18.38
CA PHE A 94 1.93 -5.07 18.36
C PHE A 94 2.23 -4.23 19.61
N SER A 95 2.87 -4.83 20.61
CA SER A 95 3.24 -4.19 21.89
C SER A 95 4.32 -3.10 21.78
N LEU A 96 4.40 -2.38 20.66
CA LEU A 96 5.42 -1.38 20.37
C LEU A 96 4.79 -0.06 19.91
N PRO A 97 5.34 1.09 20.32
CA PRO A 97 4.85 2.39 19.88
C PRO A 97 5.09 2.56 18.39
N VAL A 98 4.04 2.91 17.66
CA VAL A 98 4.09 3.24 16.23
C VAL A 98 4.45 4.71 16.08
N HIS A 99 5.51 5.03 15.32
CA HIS A 99 5.93 6.42 15.11
C HIS A 99 5.26 7.08 13.91
N ALA A 100 4.86 6.29 12.91
CA ALA A 100 4.12 6.78 11.77
C ALA A 100 3.20 5.73 11.16
N LEU A 101 2.07 6.19 10.63
CA LEU A 101 1.12 5.42 9.85
C LEU A 101 1.25 5.80 8.37
N ILE A 102 1.44 4.79 7.54
CA ILE A 102 1.47 4.89 6.08
C ILE A 102 0.26 4.11 5.54
N GLN A 103 -0.76 4.85 5.12
CA GLN A 103 -1.96 4.26 4.53
C GLN A 103 -1.86 4.27 3.01
N LEU A 104 -1.98 3.08 2.45
CA LEU A 104 -2.00 2.83 1.02
C LEU A 104 -3.44 2.55 0.60
N THR A 105 -3.90 3.22 -0.46
CA THR A 105 -5.25 3.03 -0.99
C THR A 105 -5.18 2.91 -2.51
N PRO A 106 -5.32 1.70 -3.09
CA PRO A 106 -5.45 1.55 -4.52
C PRO A 106 -6.63 2.38 -5.04
N ILE A 107 -6.44 3.13 -6.12
CA ILE A 107 -7.49 3.94 -6.76
C ILE A 107 -8.04 3.17 -7.95
N VAL A 108 -9.35 2.88 -7.91
CA VAL A 108 -10.05 2.23 -9.01
C VAL A 108 -10.51 3.26 -10.04
N GLY A 109 -10.07 3.07 -11.28
CA GLY A 109 -10.62 3.74 -12.46
C GLY A 109 -11.50 2.80 -13.28
N ILE A 110 -12.34 3.34 -14.15
CA ILE A 110 -13.22 2.58 -15.04
C ILE A 110 -12.85 2.82 -16.50
N LYS A 111 -12.89 1.77 -17.31
CA LYS A 111 -12.87 1.85 -18.77
C LYS A 111 -14.24 1.46 -19.33
N ASN A 112 -14.77 2.29 -20.21
CA ASN A 112 -16.00 1.98 -20.93
C ASN A 112 -15.72 0.93 -21.99
N GLU A 113 -16.26 -0.27 -21.82
CA GLU A 113 -16.18 -1.34 -22.82
C GLU A 113 -17.59 -1.73 -23.26
N LYS A 114 -17.77 -1.98 -24.56
CA LYS A 114 -19.09 -2.30 -25.15
C LYS A 114 -19.63 -3.65 -24.69
N ASN A 115 -18.78 -4.55 -24.20
CA ASN A 115 -19.15 -5.89 -23.77
C ASN A 115 -18.43 -6.20 -22.45
N ILE A 116 -19.11 -5.94 -21.33
CA ILE A 116 -18.53 -6.09 -19.99
C ILE A 116 -18.61 -7.57 -19.60
N ASN A 117 -17.47 -8.26 -19.58
CA ASN A 117 -17.37 -9.53 -18.87
C ASN A 117 -17.50 -9.25 -17.36
N LYS A 118 -18.42 -9.96 -16.69
CA LYS A 118 -18.70 -9.81 -15.23
C LYS A 118 -17.72 -10.58 -14.34
N GLU A 119 -16.77 -11.28 -14.94
CA GLU A 119 -15.74 -12.01 -14.23
C GLU A 119 -14.82 -11.07 -13.42
N ARG A 120 -14.42 -11.52 -12.23
CA ARG A 120 -13.48 -10.78 -11.39
C ARG A 120 -12.12 -10.69 -12.06
N VAL A 121 -11.52 -9.51 -11.99
CA VAL A 121 -10.18 -9.26 -12.55
C VAL A 121 -9.16 -9.24 -11.41
N ALA A 122 -8.21 -10.16 -11.43
CA ALA A 122 -7.11 -10.15 -10.48
C ALA A 122 -6.20 -8.94 -10.72
N PHE A 123 -5.67 -8.35 -9.65
CA PHE A 123 -4.64 -7.33 -9.74
C PHE A 123 -3.48 -7.60 -8.79
N GLU A 124 -2.33 -7.07 -9.16
CA GLU A 124 -1.10 -7.05 -8.36
C GLU A 124 -0.45 -5.68 -8.53
N ILE A 125 -0.17 -5.02 -7.41
CA ILE A 125 0.54 -3.74 -7.34
C ILE A 125 1.86 -4.01 -6.65
N ILE A 126 2.95 -3.58 -7.27
CA ILE A 126 4.29 -3.61 -6.69
C ILE A 126 4.86 -2.21 -6.85
N ASN A 127 5.16 -1.57 -5.72
CA ASN A 127 5.74 -0.23 -5.69
C ASN A 127 6.86 -0.18 -4.66
N GLU A 128 7.82 0.70 -4.92
CA GLU A 128 8.91 1.02 -3.99
C GLU A 128 8.69 2.42 -3.42
N TYR A 129 9.07 2.59 -2.15
CA TYR A 129 8.84 3.81 -1.40
C TYR A 129 10.06 4.09 -0.51
N ASN A 130 10.58 5.31 -0.61
CA ASN A 130 11.68 5.76 0.24
C ASN A 130 11.11 6.26 1.55
N ILE A 131 11.57 5.67 2.65
CA ILE A 131 11.15 6.04 3.99
C ILE A 131 12.34 6.60 4.76
N LYS A 132 12.11 7.69 5.49
CA LYS A 132 13.12 8.30 6.36
C LYS A 132 12.93 7.85 7.79
N SER A 133 14.01 7.44 8.44
CA SER A 133 14.07 7.30 9.90
C SER A 133 13.70 8.64 10.55
N LEU A 134 12.90 8.57 11.61
CA LEU A 134 12.36 9.72 12.33
C LEU A 134 13.19 10.06 13.57
N GLN A 135 13.89 9.07 14.13
CA GLN A 135 14.71 9.20 15.34
C GLN A 135 15.90 8.22 15.34
N TRP A 136 16.83 8.44 16.27
CA TRP A 136 17.86 7.44 16.62
C TRP A 136 17.21 6.23 17.29
N GLY A 137 17.77 5.04 17.05
CA GLY A 137 17.22 3.78 17.54
C GLY A 137 16.05 3.28 16.69
N ALA A 138 15.11 2.60 17.33
CA ALA A 138 14.01 1.91 16.65
C ALA A 138 12.97 2.89 16.10
N ASN A 139 12.62 2.71 14.82
CA ASN A 139 11.58 3.45 14.11
C ASN A 139 10.53 2.45 13.60
N ASN A 140 9.46 2.28 14.37
CA ASN A 140 8.31 1.45 13.96
C ASN A 140 7.37 2.24 13.03
N PHE A 141 7.12 1.68 11.85
CA PHE A 141 6.18 2.20 10.85
C PHE A 141 5.05 1.20 10.65
N MET A 142 3.81 1.68 10.80
CA MET A 142 2.60 0.92 10.50
C MET A 142 2.19 1.18 9.07
N PHE A 143 2.08 0.13 8.28
CA PHE A 143 1.51 0.17 6.95
C PHE A 143 0.10 -0.39 7.00
N ARG A 144 -0.84 0.29 6.34
CA ARG A 144 -2.24 -0.15 6.27
C ARG A 144 -2.75 -0.11 4.83
N CYS A 145 -3.40 -1.19 4.39
CA CYS A 145 -4.13 -1.25 3.13
C CYS A 145 -5.42 -2.05 3.32
N ALA A 146 -6.58 -1.45 3.04
CA ALA A 146 -7.89 -2.10 3.15
C ALA A 146 -8.14 -2.85 4.47
N GLY A 147 -7.63 -2.31 5.59
CA GLY A 147 -7.75 -2.92 6.92
C GLY A 147 -6.63 -3.90 7.30
N ILE A 148 -5.86 -4.41 6.34
CA ILE A 148 -4.68 -5.25 6.61
C ILE A 148 -3.54 -4.35 7.08
N LYS A 149 -2.94 -4.72 8.22
CA LYS A 149 -1.89 -3.98 8.91
C LYS A 149 -0.56 -4.74 8.85
N ARG A 150 0.55 -4.01 8.68
CA ARG A 150 1.92 -4.54 8.67
C ARG A 150 2.84 -3.56 9.37
N VAL A 151 3.65 -4.04 10.30
CA VAL A 151 4.65 -3.22 10.98
C VAL A 151 6.03 -3.58 10.46
N ILE A 152 6.84 -2.56 10.20
CA ILE A 152 8.29 -2.72 10.04
C ILE A 152 8.99 -1.87 11.09
N CYS A 153 10.16 -2.34 11.53
CA CYS A 153 11.05 -1.58 12.40
C CYS A 153 12.36 -1.29 11.66
N LEU A 154 12.74 -0.02 11.63
CA LEU A 154 14.01 0.45 11.09
C LEU A 154 14.87 0.97 12.23
N ASN A 155 16.08 0.44 12.40
CA ASN A 155 16.98 0.88 13.45
C ASN A 155 18.01 1.88 12.90
N GLN A 156 17.95 3.11 13.38
CA GLN A 156 18.86 4.18 13.02
C GLN A 156 20.01 4.21 14.03
N THR A 157 21.21 3.84 13.59
CA THR A 157 22.41 3.89 14.45
C THR A 157 23.20 5.16 14.19
N LYS A 158 23.82 5.68 15.25
CA LYS A 158 24.84 6.73 15.14
C LYS A 158 26.00 6.29 14.26
#